data_AF-A0A849IE00-F1
#
_entry.id   AF-A0A849IE00-F1
#
_cell.length_a   1.000
_cell.length_b   1.000
_cell.length_c   1.000
_cell.angle_alpha   90.00
_cell.angle_beta   90.00
_cell.angle_gamma   90.00
#
_symmetry.space_group_name_H-M   'P 1'
#
loop_
_entity.id
_entity.type
_entity.pdbx_description
1 polymer ?
#
loop_
_entity_poly.entity_id
_entity_poly.type
_entity_poly.pdbx_seq_one_letter_code
_entity_poly.pdbx_strand_id
1 'polypeptide(L)'
;MLANLQSHTVKKAPPPGIWPALPSTPALNPSHNLPSARTAANDDVAACSAIVPADLGLGPQALSFGPTVLGRNAVPDFVRSEKLPGGQALAATSLETAALQMLVCDPSVEKIVPRGHVLSYSAMRNGGRHEHVFVPDVVFRRFGGEVCTLALLPSWERNPHDPAWISKAADLRAAYRSHGVTFLAWTERMPFARIPRRNREFMLERAGAATEVDLQKVRSAIDLHGLPSSVGALARRARLGSRSSLNRLLTCLTNLALKGEVALDMSRPFDGGSRVSAGPRLGQS
;
A
#
# COMPACT_ATOMS: atom_id res chain seq x y z
N MET A 1 53.86 47.01 -9.69
CA MET A 1 52.42 46.66 -9.66
C MET A 1 52.32 45.17 -9.88
N LEU A 2 52.28 44.39 -8.78
CA LEU A 2 52.33 42.93 -8.77
C LEU A 2 50.96 42.36 -8.43
N ALA A 3 50.68 41.21 -9.04
CA ALA A 3 49.44 40.45 -9.01
C ALA A 3 48.96 40.09 -7.60
N ASN A 4 47.65 40.21 -7.37
CA ASN A 4 46.97 39.71 -6.18
C ASN A 4 46.22 38.41 -6.55
N LEU A 5 46.83 37.28 -6.21
CA LEU A 5 46.20 35.96 -6.12
C LEU A 5 45.46 35.89 -4.78
N GLN A 6 44.13 35.92 -4.78
CA GLN A 6 43.33 35.55 -3.61
C GLN A 6 42.84 34.11 -3.75
N SER A 7 43.14 33.37 -2.69
CA SER A 7 42.93 31.96 -2.46
C SER A 7 41.48 31.60 -2.12
N HIS A 8 41.18 30.33 -2.36
CA HIS A 8 39.89 29.64 -2.19
C HIS A 8 39.12 29.89 -0.89
N THR A 9 37.79 29.87 -0.99
CA THR A 9 36.94 29.22 0.02
C THR A 9 35.90 28.33 -0.67
N VAL A 10 36.21 27.04 -0.72
CA VAL A 10 35.27 25.96 -1.00
C VAL A 10 34.24 25.94 0.13
N LYS A 11 32.94 26.06 -0.19
CA LYS A 11 31.86 25.86 0.77
C LYS A 11 31.88 24.41 1.26
N LYS A 12 32.46 24.22 2.44
CA LYS A 12 32.52 22.96 3.20
C LYS A 12 31.09 22.53 3.55
N ALA A 13 30.75 21.27 3.26
CA ALA A 13 29.50 20.66 3.69
C ALA A 13 29.36 20.73 5.24
N PRO A 14 28.14 20.89 5.78
CA PRO A 14 27.94 20.93 7.22
C PRO A 14 28.33 19.57 7.86
N PRO A 15 28.89 19.58 9.07
CA PRO A 15 29.26 18.37 9.79
C PRO A 15 28.02 17.54 10.18
N PRO A 16 28.17 16.22 10.42
CA PRO A 16 27.07 15.34 10.82
C PRO A 16 26.62 15.70 12.25
N GLY A 17 25.64 16.59 12.34
CA GLY A 17 24.97 16.96 13.57
C GLY A 17 23.77 16.05 13.85
N ILE A 18 23.93 15.20 14.87
CA ILE A 18 22.94 14.80 15.88
C ILE A 18 21.47 14.86 15.40
N TRP A 19 20.98 13.72 14.92
CA TRP A 19 19.56 13.52 14.65
C TRP A 19 18.78 13.49 15.98
N PRO A 20 17.58 14.09 16.05
CA PRO A 20 16.71 13.88 17.19
C PRO A 20 16.44 12.37 17.33
N ALA A 21 16.65 11.84 18.53
CA ALA A 21 16.37 10.45 18.85
C ALA A 21 14.93 10.11 18.45
N LEU A 22 14.77 9.04 17.66
CA LEU A 22 13.48 8.40 17.46
C LEU A 22 12.86 8.14 18.85
N PRO A 23 11.57 8.44 19.09
CA PRO A 23 10.93 7.96 20.30
C PRO A 23 11.08 6.44 20.32
N SER A 24 11.73 5.94 21.37
CA SER A 24 11.91 4.53 21.65
C SER A 24 10.55 3.87 21.60
N THR A 25 10.23 3.22 20.49
CA THR A 25 9.07 2.33 20.43
C THR A 25 9.40 1.19 21.38
N PRO A 26 8.58 0.89 22.39
CA PRO A 26 8.85 -0.25 23.24
C PRO A 26 8.91 -1.47 22.34
N ALA A 27 10.06 -2.15 22.32
CA ALA A 27 10.17 -3.48 21.74
C ALA A 27 9.20 -4.37 22.53
N LEU A 28 8.02 -4.60 21.96
CA LEU A 28 7.11 -5.61 22.48
C LEU A 28 7.79 -6.95 22.25
N ASN A 29 8.42 -7.43 23.31
CA ASN A 29 8.88 -8.80 23.44
C ASN A 29 7.69 -9.71 23.09
N PRO A 30 7.78 -10.60 22.10
CA PRO A 30 6.70 -11.52 21.75
C PRO A 30 6.41 -12.58 22.84
N SER A 31 7.04 -12.44 24.00
CA SER A 31 6.91 -13.33 25.16
C SER A 31 5.85 -12.90 26.19
N HIS A 32 5.07 -11.83 25.95
CA HIS A 32 4.00 -11.44 26.86
C HIS A 32 2.70 -12.19 26.57
N ASN A 33 2.51 -13.29 27.31
CA ASN A 33 1.24 -13.90 27.72
C ASN A 33 0.03 -13.58 26.83
N LEU A 34 -0.11 -14.35 25.75
CA LEU A 34 -1.43 -14.57 25.14
C LEU A 34 -2.36 -15.11 26.25
N PRO A 35 -3.53 -14.50 26.51
CA PRO A 35 -4.51 -15.13 27.37
C PRO A 35 -4.86 -16.48 26.75
N SER A 36 -4.60 -17.57 27.48
CA SER A 36 -5.03 -18.91 27.09
C SER A 36 -6.54 -18.83 26.84
N ALA A 37 -6.95 -18.95 25.58
CA ALA A 37 -8.35 -19.07 25.22
C ALA A 37 -8.90 -20.30 25.94
N ARG A 38 -9.65 -20.08 27.02
CA ARG A 38 -10.38 -21.14 27.70
C ARG A 38 -11.43 -21.68 26.74
N THR A 39 -11.26 -22.95 26.41
CA THR A 39 -12.13 -23.78 25.60
C THR A 39 -13.53 -23.78 26.20
N ALA A 40 -14.49 -23.16 25.52
CA ALA A 40 -15.88 -23.58 25.64
C ALA A 40 -16.05 -24.75 24.68
N ALA A 41 -16.24 -25.95 25.24
CA ALA A 41 -16.61 -27.14 24.48
C ALA A 41 -17.96 -26.89 23.81
N ASN A 42 -17.97 -26.88 22.48
CA ASN A 42 -19.13 -27.26 21.70
C ASN A 42 -18.63 -27.83 20.37
N ASP A 43 -19.09 -29.05 20.10
CA ASP A 43 -18.85 -29.81 18.88
C ASP A 43 -19.46 -29.07 17.68
N ASP A 44 -18.59 -28.39 16.94
CA ASP A 44 -18.56 -28.32 15.48
C ASP A 44 -17.16 -27.83 15.15
N VAL A 45 -16.36 -28.62 14.42
CA VAL A 45 -14.92 -28.37 14.19
C VAL A 45 -14.74 -27.24 13.17
N ALA A 46 -15.23 -26.05 13.50
CA ALA A 46 -14.85 -24.81 12.85
C ALA A 46 -13.38 -24.53 13.20
N ALA A 47 -12.57 -24.22 12.19
CA ALA A 47 -11.19 -23.80 12.37
C ALA A 47 -11.15 -22.67 13.41
N CYS A 48 -10.58 -22.93 14.59
CA CYS A 48 -10.41 -21.87 15.58
C CYS A 48 -9.32 -20.95 15.05
N SER A 49 -9.70 -19.71 14.74
CA SER A 49 -8.77 -18.64 14.39
C SER A 49 -9.08 -17.38 15.20
N ALA A 50 -8.04 -16.64 15.55
CA ALA A 50 -8.12 -15.41 16.31
C ALA A 50 -7.16 -14.38 15.73
N ILE A 51 -7.56 -13.11 15.76
CA ILE A 51 -6.81 -11.97 15.22
C ILE A 51 -6.56 -10.97 16.34
N VAL A 52 -5.31 -10.52 16.46
CA VAL A 52 -4.89 -9.51 17.45
C VAL A 52 -4.04 -8.42 16.78
N PRO A 53 -4.41 -7.14 16.88
CA PRO A 53 -5.67 -6.63 17.43
C PRO A 53 -6.87 -6.99 16.52
N ALA A 54 -8.06 -7.11 17.10
CA ALA A 54 -9.27 -7.55 16.38
C ALA A 54 -9.71 -6.59 15.26
N ASP A 55 -9.29 -5.33 15.33
CA ASP A 55 -9.52 -4.31 14.30
C ASP A 55 -8.48 -4.36 13.16
N LEU A 56 -7.57 -5.35 13.19
CA LEU A 56 -6.50 -5.54 12.22
C LEU A 56 -5.47 -4.40 12.18
N GLY A 57 -5.49 -3.50 13.18
CA GLY A 57 -4.74 -2.25 13.15
C GLY A 57 -5.36 -1.20 12.23
N LEU A 58 -6.57 -1.42 11.70
CA LEU A 58 -7.31 -0.47 10.85
C LEU A 58 -8.16 0.51 11.65
N GLY A 59 -8.21 0.40 12.98
CA GLY A 59 -8.93 1.33 13.85
C GLY A 59 -8.39 2.77 13.83
N PRO A 60 -9.00 3.68 14.62
CA PRO A 60 -8.68 5.10 14.61
C PRO A 60 -7.20 5.38 14.90
N GLN A 61 -6.59 4.58 15.78
CA GLN A 61 -5.17 4.60 16.09
C GLN A 61 -4.50 3.41 15.42
N ALA A 62 -4.35 3.49 14.09
CA ALA A 62 -3.71 2.42 13.36
C ALA A 62 -2.26 2.24 13.82
N LEU A 63 -1.90 1.01 14.19
CA LEU A 63 -0.57 0.64 14.67
C LEU A 63 0.00 -0.45 13.77
N SER A 64 1.23 -0.25 13.34
CA SER A 64 2.04 -1.27 12.70
C SER A 64 2.88 -1.98 13.75
N PHE A 65 2.86 -3.31 13.74
CA PHE A 65 3.95 -4.06 14.35
C PHE A 65 5.23 -3.70 13.58
N GLY A 66 6.25 -3.19 14.28
CA GLY A 66 7.50 -2.74 13.65
C GLY A 66 8.15 -3.82 12.78
N PRO A 67 9.13 -3.46 11.92
CA PRO A 67 9.76 -4.44 11.04
C PRO A 67 10.36 -5.60 11.84
N THR A 68 10.03 -6.82 11.43
CA THR A 68 10.62 -8.05 11.95
C THR A 68 12.06 -8.12 11.47
N VAL A 69 13.00 -7.52 12.20
CA VAL A 69 14.46 -7.58 12.01
C VAL A 69 14.94 -7.35 10.56
N LEU A 70 15.51 -6.18 10.29
CA LEU A 70 16.17 -5.91 9.01
C LEU A 70 17.33 -6.90 8.82
N GLY A 71 17.19 -7.84 7.87
CA GLY A 71 18.28 -8.74 7.49
C GLY A 71 19.48 -7.98 6.92
N ARG A 72 20.66 -8.62 6.85
CA ARG A 72 21.90 -8.00 6.32
C ARG A 72 21.77 -7.39 4.92
N ASN A 73 20.79 -7.83 4.12
CA ASN A 73 20.52 -7.34 2.77
C ASN A 73 19.24 -6.48 2.69
N ALA A 74 18.74 -5.97 3.81
CA ALA A 74 17.62 -5.06 3.82
C ALA A 74 17.99 -3.77 3.07
N VAL A 75 17.08 -3.31 2.21
CA VAL A 75 17.19 -2.03 1.52
C VAL A 75 16.03 -1.19 2.04
N PRO A 76 16.20 -0.54 3.22
CA PRO A 76 15.12 0.19 3.84
C PRO A 76 14.72 1.38 2.97
N ASP A 77 13.42 1.59 2.82
CA ASP A 77 12.87 2.75 2.11
C ASP A 77 11.64 3.29 2.83
N PHE A 78 11.35 4.58 2.66
CA PHE A 78 10.20 5.25 3.24
C PHE A 78 9.13 5.49 2.20
N VAL A 79 7.97 4.87 2.39
CA VAL A 79 6.78 5.16 1.58
C VAL A 79 5.93 6.18 2.33
N ARG A 80 5.58 7.29 1.67
CA ARG A 80 4.76 8.37 2.25
C ARG A 80 3.39 8.42 1.58
N SER A 81 2.34 8.47 2.38
CA SER A 81 0.95 8.59 1.92
C SER A 81 0.01 8.83 3.10
N GLU A 82 -1.03 9.62 2.89
CA GLU A 82 -2.15 9.78 3.85
C GLU A 82 -2.91 8.47 4.09
N LYS A 83 -2.77 7.47 3.20
CA LYS A 83 -3.36 6.13 3.39
C LYS A 83 -2.64 5.31 4.45
N LEU A 84 -1.43 5.70 4.85
CA LEU A 84 -0.60 5.00 5.84
C LEU A 84 -0.78 5.61 7.23
N PRO A 85 -0.59 4.83 8.31
CA PRO A 85 -0.65 5.34 9.67
C PRO A 85 0.46 6.37 9.89
N GLY A 86 0.14 7.54 10.43
CA GLY A 86 1.12 8.61 10.61
C GLY A 86 1.69 9.18 9.29
N GLY A 87 1.07 8.88 8.15
CA GLY A 87 1.46 9.44 6.84
C GLY A 87 2.66 8.77 6.17
N GLN A 88 3.29 7.77 6.80
CA GLN A 88 4.46 7.09 6.26
C GLN A 88 4.67 5.69 6.84
N ALA A 89 5.41 4.84 6.11
CA ALA A 89 5.83 3.52 6.56
C ALA A 89 7.27 3.23 6.12
N LEU A 90 7.99 2.49 6.97
CA LEU A 90 9.30 1.93 6.63
C LEU A 90 9.09 0.55 5.99
N ALA A 91 9.53 0.41 4.75
CA ALA A 91 9.66 -0.87 4.07
C ALA A 91 11.07 -1.43 4.28
N ALA A 92 11.19 -2.74 4.54
CA ALA A 92 12.47 -3.42 4.75
C ALA A 92 13.11 -3.93 3.46
N THR A 93 12.30 -4.12 2.41
CA THR A 93 12.72 -4.69 1.13
C THR A 93 12.13 -3.93 -0.05
N SER A 94 12.78 -4.03 -1.21
CA SER A 94 12.26 -3.43 -2.45
C SER A 94 10.90 -4.00 -2.87
N LEU A 95 10.61 -5.26 -2.54
CA LEU A 95 9.29 -5.87 -2.78
C LEU A 95 8.21 -5.23 -1.90
N GLU A 96 8.52 -5.01 -0.62
CA GLU A 96 7.63 -4.30 0.32
C GLU A 96 7.39 -2.85 -0.13
N THR A 97 8.45 -2.13 -0.51
CA THR A 97 8.34 -0.78 -1.08
C THR A 97 7.41 -0.76 -2.29
N ALA A 98 7.65 -1.64 -3.26
CA ALA A 98 6.88 -1.67 -4.51
C ALA A 98 5.41 -2.06 -4.28
N ALA A 99 5.14 -2.96 -3.34
CA ALA A 99 3.79 -3.34 -2.95
C ALA A 99 3.04 -2.21 -2.24
N LEU A 100 3.68 -1.54 -1.26
CA LEU A 100 3.09 -0.40 -0.56
C LEU A 100 2.80 0.74 -1.53
N GLN A 101 3.76 1.10 -2.40
CA GLN A 101 3.55 2.12 -3.42
C GLN A 101 2.39 1.73 -4.37
N MET A 102 2.24 0.45 -4.72
CA MET A 102 1.14 -0.01 -5.56
C MET A 102 -0.22 0.19 -4.87
N LEU A 103 -0.33 -0.17 -3.60
CA LEU A 103 -1.54 0.06 -2.79
C LEU A 103 -1.83 1.56 -2.59
N VAL A 104 -0.78 2.38 -2.41
CA VAL A 104 -0.91 3.84 -2.30
C VAL A 104 -1.54 4.43 -3.57
N CYS A 105 -1.10 3.96 -4.74
CA CYS A 105 -1.60 4.41 -6.03
C CYS A 105 -2.95 3.79 -6.44
N ASP A 106 -3.42 2.76 -5.75
CA ASP A 106 -4.71 2.12 -6.04
C ASP A 106 -5.87 3.02 -5.56
N PRO A 107 -6.72 3.55 -6.46
CA PRO A 107 -7.83 4.43 -6.08
C PRO A 107 -8.90 3.73 -5.25
N SER A 108 -8.96 2.39 -5.27
CA SER A 108 -9.88 1.59 -4.46
C SER A 108 -9.46 1.48 -2.99
N VAL A 109 -8.18 1.69 -2.69
CA VAL A 109 -7.64 1.54 -1.35
C VAL A 109 -7.83 2.83 -0.56
N GLU A 110 -8.51 2.71 0.59
CA GLU A 110 -8.75 3.79 1.53
C GLU A 110 -7.62 3.89 2.56
N LYS A 111 -7.24 2.76 3.15
CA LYS A 111 -6.31 2.70 4.29
C LYS A 111 -5.39 1.50 4.16
N ILE A 112 -4.13 1.67 4.53
CA ILE A 112 -3.06 0.66 4.46
C ILE A 112 -2.38 0.61 5.82
N VAL A 113 -2.13 -0.58 6.34
CA VAL A 113 -1.43 -0.80 7.61
C VAL A 113 -0.41 -1.92 7.38
N PRO A 114 0.88 -1.60 7.26
CA PRO A 114 1.94 -2.61 7.25
C PRO A 114 1.90 -3.40 8.56
N ARG A 115 2.00 -4.73 8.49
CA ARG A 115 2.07 -5.63 9.66
C ARG A 115 1.04 -5.23 10.74
N GLY A 116 -0.24 -5.13 10.37
CA GLY A 116 -1.26 -4.57 11.27
C GLY A 116 -1.77 -5.51 12.36
N HIS A 117 -1.57 -6.82 12.22
CA HIS A 117 -2.09 -7.81 13.17
C HIS A 117 -1.31 -9.13 13.14
N VAL A 118 -1.62 -9.97 14.11
CA VAL A 118 -1.19 -11.35 14.23
C VAL A 118 -2.43 -12.24 14.11
N LEU A 119 -2.39 -13.23 13.21
CA LEU A 119 -3.37 -14.30 13.09
C LEU A 119 -2.84 -15.54 13.80
N SER A 120 -3.57 -16.02 14.80
CA SER A 120 -3.40 -17.37 15.36
C SER A 120 -4.46 -18.28 14.76
N TYR A 121 -4.07 -19.46 14.27
CA TYR A 121 -4.99 -20.40 13.64
C TYR A 121 -4.55 -21.84 13.84
N SER A 122 -5.52 -22.75 13.81
CA SER A 122 -5.29 -24.19 13.85
C SER A 122 -5.48 -24.82 12.48
N ALA A 123 -4.60 -25.76 12.13
CA ALA A 123 -4.72 -26.55 10.90
C ALA A 123 -4.56 -28.04 11.20
N MET A 124 -5.28 -28.88 10.46
CA MET A 124 -5.15 -30.33 10.54
C MET A 124 -4.01 -30.80 9.64
N ARG A 125 -2.99 -31.45 10.21
CA ARG A 125 -1.90 -32.09 9.45
C ARG A 125 -1.55 -33.44 10.05
N ASN A 126 -1.34 -34.44 9.19
CA ASN A 126 -0.97 -35.80 9.60
C ASN A 126 -1.88 -36.40 10.70
N GLY A 127 -3.17 -36.08 10.68
CA GLY A 127 -4.15 -36.53 11.68
C GLY A 127 -4.15 -35.76 13.00
N GLY A 128 -3.26 -34.78 13.19
CA GLY A 128 -3.18 -33.93 14.37
C GLY A 128 -3.60 -32.48 14.10
N ARG A 129 -4.09 -31.79 15.14
CA ARG A 129 -4.32 -30.34 15.12
C ARG A 129 -3.02 -29.63 15.51
N HIS A 130 -2.57 -28.71 14.67
CA HIS A 130 -1.38 -27.90 14.90
C HIS A 130 -1.74 -26.42 14.98
N GLU A 131 -1.25 -25.74 16.00
CA GLU A 131 -1.42 -24.30 16.18
C GLU A 131 -0.32 -23.54 15.43
N HIS A 132 -0.72 -22.47 14.75
CA HIS A 132 0.13 -21.66 13.90
C HIS A 132 -0.08 -20.17 14.17
N VAL A 133 0.97 -19.39 13.92
CA VAL A 133 0.93 -17.93 13.98
C VAL A 133 1.38 -17.38 12.64
N PHE A 134 0.71 -16.34 12.18
CA PHE A 134 1.03 -15.65 10.94
C PHE A 134 0.88 -14.14 11.12
N VAL A 135 1.87 -13.38 10.64
CA VAL A 135 1.83 -11.93 10.54
C VAL A 135 1.86 -11.58 9.06
N PRO A 136 0.81 -10.95 8.51
CA PRO A 136 0.85 -10.51 7.13
C PRO A 136 1.76 -9.30 6.98
N ASP A 137 2.30 -9.13 5.78
CA ASP A 137 3.14 -7.97 5.46
C ASP A 137 2.32 -6.68 5.44
N VAL A 138 1.10 -6.74 4.92
CA VAL A 138 0.19 -5.59 4.84
C VAL A 138 -1.25 -6.02 5.07
N VAL A 139 -2.04 -5.17 5.71
CA VAL A 139 -3.50 -5.21 5.65
C VAL A 139 -4.00 -3.88 5.11
N PHE A 140 -5.06 -3.90 4.31
CA PHE A 140 -5.62 -2.69 3.73
C PHE A 140 -7.13 -2.79 3.63
N ARG A 141 -7.78 -1.63 3.71
CA ARG A 141 -9.23 -1.48 3.53
C ARG A 141 -9.50 -0.76 2.23
N ARG A 142 -10.45 -1.28 1.46
CA ARG A 142 -10.98 -0.61 0.27
C ARG A 142 -12.15 0.28 0.65
N PHE A 143 -12.40 1.29 -0.18
CA PHE A 143 -13.67 2.00 -0.15
C PHE A 143 -14.82 1.00 -0.33
N GLY A 144 -15.79 1.03 0.58
CA GLY A 144 -16.87 0.04 0.68
C GLY A 144 -16.68 -0.99 1.79
N GLY A 145 -15.58 -0.91 2.53
CA GLY A 145 -15.38 -1.66 3.78
C GLY A 145 -14.75 -3.05 3.60
N GLU A 146 -14.52 -3.51 2.36
CA GLU A 146 -13.78 -4.76 2.13
C GLU A 146 -12.36 -4.65 2.73
N VAL A 147 -11.99 -5.64 3.55
CA VAL A 147 -10.67 -5.73 4.16
C VAL A 147 -9.88 -6.87 3.53
N CYS A 148 -8.67 -6.55 3.13
CA CYS A 148 -7.75 -7.47 2.50
C CYS A 148 -6.45 -7.54 3.31
N THR A 149 -5.88 -8.72 3.41
CA THR A 149 -4.54 -8.95 3.93
C THR A 149 -3.64 -9.48 2.82
N LEU A 150 -2.36 -9.12 2.88
CA LEU A 150 -1.37 -9.39 1.86
C LEU A 150 -0.12 -10.02 2.47
N ALA A 151 0.26 -11.17 1.94
CA ALA A 151 1.57 -11.78 2.11
C ALA A 151 2.45 -11.47 0.89
N LEU A 152 3.67 -10.99 1.12
CA LEU A 152 4.71 -10.80 0.11
C LEU A 152 5.61 -12.02 0.09
N LEU A 153 5.82 -12.57 -1.10
CA LEU A 153 6.54 -13.81 -1.31
C LEU A 153 7.63 -13.56 -2.35
N PRO A 154 8.91 -13.46 -1.94
CA PRO A 154 9.99 -13.39 -2.88
C PRO A 154 10.02 -14.65 -3.77
N SER A 155 10.08 -14.47 -5.08
CA SER A 155 10.00 -15.51 -6.10
C SER A 155 11.15 -16.51 -6.02
N TRP A 156 12.31 -16.08 -5.51
CA TRP A 156 13.46 -16.93 -5.27
C TRP A 156 13.31 -17.79 -4.00
N GLU A 157 12.43 -17.41 -3.07
CA GLU A 157 12.16 -18.20 -1.87
C GLU A 157 11.18 -19.34 -2.12
N ARG A 158 10.35 -19.30 -3.17
CA ARG A 158 9.37 -20.36 -3.43
C ARG A 158 9.07 -20.63 -4.89
N ASN A 159 9.12 -21.92 -5.22
CA ASN A 159 8.38 -22.50 -6.33
C ASN A 159 6.87 -22.37 -6.02
N PRO A 160 6.05 -21.70 -6.85
CA PRO A 160 4.59 -21.62 -6.66
C PRO A 160 3.90 -23.01 -6.68
N HIS A 161 4.61 -24.05 -7.13
CA HIS A 161 4.19 -25.45 -7.08
C HIS A 161 4.64 -26.19 -5.81
N ASP A 162 5.26 -25.52 -4.84
CA ASP A 162 5.61 -26.11 -3.55
C ASP A 162 4.32 -26.51 -2.78
N PRO A 163 4.09 -27.83 -2.57
CA PRO A 163 2.89 -28.31 -1.89
C PRO A 163 2.75 -27.76 -0.46
N ALA A 164 3.86 -27.50 0.23
CA ALA A 164 3.84 -26.98 1.59
C ALA A 164 3.24 -25.56 1.62
N TRP A 165 3.62 -24.72 0.66
CA TRP A 165 3.05 -23.39 0.52
C TRP A 165 1.59 -23.42 0.06
N ILE A 166 1.25 -24.25 -0.93
CA ILE A 166 -0.14 -24.38 -1.41
C ILE A 166 -1.07 -24.72 -0.24
N SER A 167 -0.68 -25.71 0.57
CA SER A 167 -1.43 -26.09 1.78
C SER A 167 -1.48 -24.95 2.80
N LYS A 168 -0.35 -24.30 3.14
CA LYS A 168 -0.33 -23.16 4.07
C LYS A 168 -1.22 -22.00 3.58
N ALA A 169 -1.21 -21.69 2.29
CA ALA A 169 -2.04 -20.63 1.73
C ALA A 169 -3.53 -20.99 1.74
N ALA A 170 -3.89 -22.26 1.61
CA ALA A 170 -5.27 -22.72 1.80
C ALA A 170 -5.72 -22.55 3.26
N ASP A 171 -4.88 -22.96 4.22
CA ASP A 171 -5.14 -22.81 5.66
C ASP A 171 -5.34 -21.32 6.02
N LEU A 172 -4.46 -20.44 5.53
CA LEU A 172 -4.56 -18.99 5.73
C LEU A 172 -5.84 -18.39 5.12
N ARG A 173 -6.20 -18.79 3.90
CA ARG A 173 -7.44 -18.32 3.26
C ARG A 173 -8.68 -18.74 4.07
N ALA A 174 -8.70 -19.96 4.58
CA ALA A 174 -9.81 -20.45 5.40
C ALA A 174 -9.89 -19.67 6.72
N ALA A 175 -8.75 -19.49 7.40
CA ALA A 175 -8.67 -18.73 8.65
C ALA A 175 -9.07 -17.26 8.46
N TYR A 176 -8.62 -16.56 7.41
CA TYR A 176 -9.03 -15.17 7.19
C TYR A 176 -10.49 -15.04 6.76
N ARG A 177 -11.04 -16.01 6.03
CA ARG A 177 -12.44 -16.00 5.61
C ARG A 177 -13.40 -16.02 6.80
N SER A 178 -13.08 -16.73 7.88
CA SER A 178 -13.92 -16.75 9.10
C SER A 178 -13.99 -15.38 9.78
N HIS A 179 -13.05 -14.47 9.46
CA HIS A 179 -13.02 -13.08 9.94
C HIS A 179 -13.51 -12.06 8.89
N GLY A 180 -14.05 -12.52 7.76
CA GLY A 180 -14.49 -11.63 6.68
C GLY A 180 -13.34 -10.89 5.97
N VAL A 181 -12.11 -11.42 6.04
CA VAL A 181 -10.92 -10.82 5.44
C VAL A 181 -10.49 -11.61 4.20
N THR A 182 -10.21 -10.89 3.10
CA THR A 182 -9.67 -11.50 1.87
C THR A 182 -8.15 -11.69 1.99
N PHE A 183 -7.66 -12.92 1.87
CA PHE A 183 -6.22 -13.21 1.86
C PHE A 183 -5.63 -13.19 0.44
N LEU A 184 -4.61 -12.36 0.25
CA LEU A 184 -3.86 -12.18 -0.98
C LEU A 184 -2.39 -12.58 -0.76
N ALA A 185 -1.77 -13.07 -1.83
CA ALA A 185 -0.34 -13.34 -1.87
C ALA A 185 0.25 -12.76 -3.15
N TRP A 186 1.24 -11.87 -3.02
CA TRP A 186 1.93 -11.26 -4.15
C TRP A 186 3.38 -11.71 -4.20
N THR A 187 3.87 -11.92 -5.42
CA THR A 187 5.29 -12.03 -5.73
C THR A 187 5.72 -10.81 -6.52
N GLU A 188 6.99 -10.72 -6.88
CA GLU A 188 7.60 -9.70 -7.74
C GLU A 188 6.85 -9.51 -9.05
N ARG A 189 6.17 -10.55 -9.56
CA ARG A 189 5.41 -10.50 -10.80
C ARG A 189 4.34 -9.40 -10.78
N MET A 190 3.79 -9.08 -9.61
CA MET A 190 2.72 -8.10 -9.50
C MET A 190 3.24 -6.66 -9.39
N PRO A 191 4.02 -6.28 -8.36
CA PRO A 191 4.44 -4.89 -8.19
C PRO A 191 5.59 -4.46 -9.12
N PHE A 192 6.29 -5.40 -9.78
CA PHE A 192 7.30 -5.10 -10.80
C PHE A 192 6.84 -5.32 -12.24
N ALA A 193 5.55 -5.63 -12.45
CA ALA A 193 4.99 -5.62 -13.80
C ALA A 193 5.23 -4.25 -14.45
N ARG A 194 5.80 -4.24 -15.67
CA ARG A 194 6.32 -3.03 -16.33
C ARG A 194 5.31 -1.88 -16.41
N ILE A 195 4.08 -2.17 -16.83
CA ILE A 195 3.05 -1.14 -17.03
C ILE A 195 2.55 -0.57 -15.68
N PRO A 196 2.06 -1.39 -14.73
CA PRO A 196 1.68 -0.88 -13.40
C PRO A 196 2.80 -0.11 -12.71
N ARG A 197 4.04 -0.59 -12.81
CA ARG A 197 5.21 0.08 -12.25
C ARG A 197 5.39 1.48 -12.84
N ARG A 198 5.38 1.62 -14.17
CA ARG A 198 5.56 2.92 -14.83
C ARG A 198 4.42 3.89 -14.50
N ASN A 199 3.19 3.39 -14.46
CA ASN A 199 2.03 4.22 -14.09
C ASN A 199 2.14 4.69 -12.63
N ARG A 200 2.53 3.81 -11.72
CA ARG A 200 2.78 4.14 -10.31
C ARG A 200 3.89 5.19 -10.16
N GLU A 201 5.03 5.00 -10.83
CA GLU A 201 6.12 5.99 -10.87
C GLU A 201 5.59 7.34 -11.35
N PHE A 202 4.84 7.36 -12.46
CA PHE A 202 4.21 8.57 -12.98
C PHE A 202 3.24 9.22 -11.98
N MET A 203 2.45 8.42 -11.24
CA MET A 203 1.51 8.92 -10.24
C MET A 203 2.23 9.55 -9.04
N LEU A 204 3.24 8.86 -8.51
CA LEU A 204 4.01 9.30 -7.34
C LEU A 204 4.81 10.58 -7.66
N GLU A 205 5.41 10.67 -8.86
CA GLU A 205 6.07 11.90 -9.32
C GLU A 205 5.15 13.13 -9.37
N ARG A 206 3.84 12.92 -9.53
CA ARG A 206 2.84 13.97 -9.73
C ARG A 206 1.93 14.17 -8.53
N ALA A 207 2.10 13.38 -7.47
CA ALA A 207 1.34 13.52 -6.24
C ALA A 207 1.57 14.93 -5.66
N GLY A 208 0.49 15.67 -5.42
CA GLY A 208 0.55 17.06 -4.92
C GLY A 208 0.98 18.12 -5.95
N ALA A 209 1.24 17.75 -7.21
CA ALA A 209 1.70 18.70 -8.23
C ALA A 209 0.56 19.52 -8.89
N ALA A 210 -0.70 19.15 -8.66
CA ALA A 210 -1.86 19.87 -9.22
C ALA A 210 -2.31 21.00 -8.28
N THR A 211 -2.66 22.16 -8.84
CA THR A 211 -3.28 23.25 -8.08
C THR A 211 -4.78 22.98 -7.89
N GLU A 212 -5.38 23.47 -6.79
CA GLU A 212 -6.82 23.28 -6.54
C GLU A 212 -7.68 23.93 -7.65
N VAL A 213 -7.24 25.06 -8.22
CA VAL A 213 -7.90 25.70 -9.37
C VAL A 213 -7.95 24.77 -10.58
N ASP A 214 -6.86 24.04 -10.86
CA ASP A 214 -6.83 23.08 -11.96
C ASP A 214 -7.66 21.83 -11.67
N LEU A 215 -7.59 21.33 -10.43
CA LEU A 215 -8.43 20.22 -9.99
C LEU A 215 -9.91 20.56 -10.17
N GLN A 216 -10.33 21.76 -9.78
CA GLN A 216 -11.71 22.20 -9.93
C GLN A 216 -12.14 22.30 -11.40
N LYS A 217 -11.27 22.80 -12.29
CA LYS A 217 -11.54 22.80 -13.74
C LYS A 217 -11.73 21.39 -14.29
N VAL A 218 -10.94 20.43 -13.82
CA VAL A 218 -11.05 19.03 -14.24
C VAL A 218 -12.31 18.38 -13.69
N ARG A 219 -12.69 18.65 -12.43
CA ARG A 219 -13.98 18.24 -11.87
C ARG A 219 -15.15 18.78 -12.69
N SER A 220 -15.19 20.09 -12.98
CA SER A 220 -16.24 20.66 -13.83
C SER A 220 -16.25 20.08 -15.24
N ALA A 221 -15.10 19.73 -15.81
CA ALA A 221 -15.03 19.06 -17.11
C ALA A 221 -15.59 17.63 -17.05
N ILE A 222 -15.35 16.92 -15.94
CA ILE A 222 -15.95 15.61 -15.64
C ILE A 222 -17.46 15.75 -15.49
N ASP A 223 -17.95 16.71 -14.71
CA ASP A 223 -19.39 16.93 -14.49
C ASP A 223 -20.12 17.24 -15.81
N LEU A 224 -19.48 18.04 -16.68
CA LEU A 224 -20.05 18.42 -17.97
C LEU A 224 -19.97 17.32 -19.03
N HIS A 225 -19.03 16.37 -18.93
CA HIS A 225 -18.87 15.28 -19.90
C HIS A 225 -19.56 13.99 -19.44
N GLY A 226 -19.58 13.73 -18.13
CA GLY A 226 -19.96 12.47 -17.54
C GLY A 226 -18.84 11.42 -17.53
N LEU A 227 -19.01 10.41 -16.68
CA LEU A 227 -18.18 9.20 -16.59
C LEU A 227 -19.03 7.98 -16.98
N PRO A 228 -18.44 6.90 -17.55
CA PRO A 228 -17.02 6.77 -17.89
C PRO A 228 -16.62 7.63 -19.10
N SER A 229 -15.35 8.04 -19.13
CA SER A 229 -14.76 8.86 -20.21
C SER A 229 -13.32 8.42 -20.50
N SER A 230 -12.61 9.19 -21.31
CA SER A 230 -11.17 9.06 -21.53
C SER A 230 -10.44 10.37 -21.25
N VAL A 231 -9.15 10.28 -20.92
CA VAL A 231 -8.30 11.45 -20.70
C VAL A 231 -8.37 12.42 -21.88
N GLY A 232 -8.30 11.93 -23.12
CA GLY A 232 -8.35 12.75 -24.33
C GLY A 232 -9.71 13.43 -24.54
N ALA A 233 -10.81 12.76 -24.15
CA ALA A 233 -12.15 13.35 -24.23
C ALA A 233 -12.33 14.46 -23.18
N LEU A 234 -11.87 14.24 -21.96
CA LEU A 234 -11.82 15.26 -20.91
C LEU A 234 -10.88 16.42 -21.28
N ALA A 235 -9.76 16.16 -21.94
CA ALA A 235 -8.83 17.22 -22.41
C ALA A 235 -9.50 18.19 -23.36
N ARG A 236 -10.25 17.67 -24.35
CA ARG A 236 -11.02 18.49 -25.29
C ARG A 236 -12.08 19.33 -24.57
N ARG A 237 -12.69 18.80 -23.50
CA ARG A 237 -13.72 19.49 -22.73
C ARG A 237 -13.15 20.54 -21.79
N ALA A 238 -12.06 20.23 -21.09
CA ALA A 238 -11.45 21.09 -20.08
C ALA A 238 -10.76 22.34 -20.66
N ARG A 239 -10.54 22.39 -21.98
CA ARG A 239 -9.90 23.52 -22.70
C ARG A 239 -8.64 24.04 -22.00
N LEU A 240 -7.83 23.14 -21.44
CA LEU A 240 -6.53 23.50 -20.85
C LEU A 240 -5.63 23.97 -22.01
N GLY A 241 -5.35 25.28 -22.08
CA GLY A 241 -4.95 25.97 -23.32
C GLY A 241 -3.49 25.85 -23.79
N SER A 242 -2.82 24.68 -23.75
CA SER A 242 -1.45 24.55 -24.31
C SER A 242 -1.08 23.13 -24.78
N ARG A 243 0.03 22.96 -25.51
CA ARG A 243 0.60 21.62 -25.83
C ARG A 243 1.01 20.79 -24.59
N SER A 244 1.12 21.41 -23.40
CA SER A 244 1.33 20.71 -22.12
C SER A 244 0.03 20.29 -21.43
N SER A 245 -1.13 20.60 -22.03
CA SER A 245 -2.47 20.37 -21.48
C SER A 245 -2.78 18.92 -21.12
N LEU A 246 -2.33 17.96 -21.93
CA LEU A 246 -2.54 16.55 -21.64
C LEU A 246 -1.78 16.11 -20.39
N ASN A 247 -0.52 16.55 -20.25
CA ASN A 247 0.28 16.26 -19.07
C ASN A 247 -0.32 16.92 -17.83
N ARG A 248 -0.81 18.17 -17.94
CA ARG A 248 -1.48 18.86 -16.83
C ARG A 248 -2.79 18.18 -16.44
N LEU A 249 -3.58 17.74 -17.42
CA LEU A 249 -4.80 16.98 -17.16
C LEU A 249 -4.49 15.65 -16.48
N LEU A 250 -3.51 14.90 -16.98
CA LEU A 250 -3.07 13.64 -16.37
C LEU A 250 -2.59 13.86 -14.94
N THR A 251 -1.82 14.93 -14.68
CA THR A 251 -1.44 15.30 -13.30
C THR A 251 -2.67 15.54 -12.43
N CYS A 252 -3.67 16.27 -12.91
CA CYS A 252 -4.90 16.50 -12.15
C CYS A 252 -5.68 15.21 -11.90
N LEU A 253 -5.90 14.39 -12.95
CA LEU A 253 -6.60 13.11 -12.85
C LEU A 253 -5.88 12.12 -11.92
N THR A 254 -4.53 12.09 -11.95
CA THR A 254 -3.73 11.34 -10.99
C THR A 254 -4.02 11.79 -9.56
N ASN A 255 -4.03 13.09 -9.29
CA ASN A 255 -4.30 13.61 -7.95
C ASN A 255 -5.72 13.30 -7.48
N LEU A 256 -6.71 13.42 -8.37
CA LEU A 256 -8.09 13.00 -8.10
C LEU A 256 -8.18 11.48 -7.86
N ALA A 257 -7.42 10.68 -8.59
CA ALA A 257 -7.38 9.22 -8.42
C ALA A 257 -6.74 8.81 -7.10
N LEU A 258 -5.64 9.45 -6.69
CA LEU A 258 -5.01 9.23 -5.39
C LEU A 258 -5.95 9.55 -4.23
N LYS A 259 -6.84 10.54 -4.42
CA LYS A 259 -7.92 10.89 -3.49
C LYS A 259 -9.15 9.97 -3.59
N GLY A 260 -9.19 9.01 -4.52
CA GLY A 260 -10.32 8.11 -4.74
C GLY A 260 -11.55 8.76 -5.38
N GLU A 261 -11.43 9.97 -5.92
CA GLU A 261 -12.52 10.69 -6.60
C GLU A 261 -12.78 10.14 -8.01
N VAL A 262 -11.73 9.69 -8.70
CA VAL A 262 -11.81 9.01 -10.00
C VAL A 262 -11.00 7.72 -9.98
N ALA A 263 -11.27 6.81 -10.91
CA ALA A 263 -10.45 5.64 -11.15
C ALA A 263 -9.84 5.69 -12.56
N LEU A 264 -8.53 5.47 -12.64
CA LEU A 264 -7.76 5.35 -13.87
C LEU A 264 -7.44 3.88 -14.14
N ASP A 265 -7.55 3.46 -15.40
CA ASP A 265 -7.13 2.12 -15.79
C ASP A 265 -5.60 1.97 -15.72
N MET A 266 -5.13 1.26 -14.70
CA MET A 266 -3.71 1.01 -14.46
C MET A 266 -3.12 -0.11 -15.33
N SER A 267 -3.95 -0.85 -16.08
CA SER A 267 -3.52 -2.00 -16.88
C SER A 267 -2.82 -1.61 -18.18
N ARG A 268 -2.93 -0.34 -18.60
CA ARG A 268 -2.33 0.23 -19.81
C ARG A 268 -1.53 1.47 -19.47
N PRO A 269 -0.50 1.83 -20.28
CA PRO A 269 0.23 3.08 -20.07
C PRO A 269 -0.72 4.29 -20.05
N PHE A 270 -0.42 5.27 -19.21
CA PHE A 270 -1.20 6.51 -19.19
C PHE A 270 -0.98 7.36 -20.45
N ASP A 271 -2.07 7.64 -21.14
CA ASP A 271 -2.13 8.44 -22.37
C ASP A 271 -3.53 9.05 -22.55
N GLY A 272 -3.80 9.63 -23.73
CA GLY A 272 -5.12 10.19 -24.05
C GLY A 272 -6.24 9.15 -24.20
N GLY A 273 -5.91 7.88 -24.40
CA GLY A 273 -6.86 6.77 -24.48
C GLY A 273 -7.20 6.16 -23.12
N SER A 274 -6.44 6.48 -22.07
CA SER A 274 -6.68 5.96 -20.72
C SER A 274 -8.10 6.25 -20.26
N ARG A 275 -8.77 5.20 -19.77
CA ARG A 275 -10.15 5.27 -19.29
C ARG A 275 -10.18 5.95 -17.93
N VAL A 276 -11.14 6.87 -17.78
CA VAL A 276 -11.48 7.52 -16.51
C VAL A 276 -12.89 7.05 -16.14
N SER A 277 -13.05 6.60 -14.90
CA SER A 277 -14.34 6.15 -14.36
C SER A 277 -14.59 6.79 -13.01
N ALA A 278 -15.85 6.73 -12.54
CA ALA A 278 -16.20 7.24 -11.22
C ALA A 278 -15.32 6.55 -10.17
N GLY A 279 -14.74 7.36 -9.29
CA GLY A 279 -13.97 6.83 -8.19
C GLY A 279 -14.89 6.14 -7.19
N PRO A 280 -14.35 5.23 -6.38
CA PRO A 280 -15.13 4.47 -5.42
C PRO A 280 -15.71 5.33 -4.29
N ARG A 281 -15.24 6.58 -4.09
CA ARG A 281 -15.87 7.56 -3.19
C ARG A 281 -17.17 8.15 -3.72
N LEU A 282 -17.34 8.25 -5.05
CA LEU A 282 -18.52 8.87 -5.66
C LEU A 282 -19.75 7.93 -5.70
N GLY A 283 -19.58 6.64 -5.42
CA GLY A 283 -20.68 5.68 -5.35
C GLY A 283 -21.36 5.57 -3.97
N GLN A 284 -21.02 6.45 -3.02
CA GLN A 284 -21.46 6.37 -1.61
C GLN A 284 -22.15 7.64 -1.09
N SER A 285 -22.43 8.61 -1.96
CA SER A 285 -23.23 9.81 -1.64
C SER A 285 -24.67 9.66 -2.09
#